data_AF-A0A2W6MT63-F1
#
_entry.id   AF-A0A2W6MT63-F1
#
_cell.length_a   1.000
_cell.length_b   1.000
_cell.length_c   1.000
_cell.angle_alpha   90.00
_cell.angle_beta   90.00
_cell.angle_gamma   90.00
#
_symmetry.space_group_name_H-M   'P 1'
#
loop_
_entity.id
_entity.type
_entity.pdbx_description
1 polymer ?
#
loop_
_entity_poly.entity_id
_entity_poly.type
_entity_poly.pdbx_seq_one_letter_code
_entity_poly.pdbx_strand_id
1 'polypeptide(L)'
;MKQKIKKLAYTIPLESKYIEGGNIVVARLEMPTHKGKKKNIISISLNLENNPKELSHPEWKVLIPKRKVKELRKALKKVCN
;
A
#
# COMPACT_ATOMS: atom_id res chain seq x y z
N MET A 1 -24.13 -10.21 -18.39
CA MET A 1 -23.78 -9.51 -17.13
C MET A 1 -22.30 -9.12 -17.15
N LYS A 2 -21.97 -7.82 -17.15
CA LYS A 2 -20.56 -7.38 -17.09
C LYS A 2 -20.02 -7.61 -15.68
N GLN A 3 -19.13 -8.58 -15.50
CA GLN A 3 -18.43 -8.78 -14.22
C GLN A 3 -17.55 -7.55 -13.97
N LYS A 4 -17.94 -6.69 -13.01
CA LYS A 4 -17.07 -5.64 -12.47
C LYS A 4 -15.96 -6.33 -11.69
N ILE A 5 -14.78 -6.49 -12.30
CA ILE A 5 -13.58 -6.90 -11.59
C ILE A 5 -13.33 -5.85 -10.50
N LYS A 6 -13.55 -6.22 -9.23
CA LYS A 6 -13.22 -5.34 -8.11
C LYS A 6 -11.70 -5.19 -8.08
N LYS A 7 -11.19 -4.01 -8.43
CA LYS A 7 -9.76 -3.70 -8.35
C LYS A 7 -9.25 -4.02 -6.94
N LEU A 8 -8.38 -5.01 -6.84
CA LEU A 8 -7.73 -5.44 -5.59
C LEU A 8 -6.59 -4.50 -5.18
N ALA A 9 -6.16 -3.63 -6.09
CA ALA A 9 -5.16 -2.60 -5.85
C ALA A 9 -5.56 -1.28 -6.51
N TYR A 10 -5.19 -0.17 -5.88
CA TYR A 10 -5.28 1.16 -6.47
C TYR A 10 -3.97 1.93 -6.21
N THR A 11 -3.67 2.86 -7.11
CA THR A 11 -2.44 3.63 -7.13
C THR A 11 -2.77 5.09 -6.88
N ILE A 12 -1.96 5.77 -6.07
CA ILE A 12 -2.02 7.19 -5.79
C ILE A 12 -0.73 7.81 -6.35
N PRO A 13 -0.81 8.67 -7.39
CA PRO A 13 0.37 9.38 -7.86
C PRO A 13 0.85 10.36 -6.79
N LEU A 14 2.17 10.49 -6.66
CA LEU A 14 2.80 11.46 -5.79
C LEU A 14 3.14 12.71 -6.61
N GLU A 15 2.45 13.79 -6.29
CA GLU A 15 2.82 15.11 -6.79
C GLU A 15 3.81 15.74 -5.82
N SER A 16 5.10 15.59 -6.11
CA SER A 16 6.18 16.18 -5.32
C SER A 16 7.20 16.84 -6.23
N LYS A 17 7.67 18.03 -5.84
CA LYS A 17 8.77 18.73 -6.52
C LYS A 17 10.11 17.99 -6.39
N TYR A 18 10.18 17.02 -5.47
CA TYR A 18 11.41 16.27 -5.16
C TYR A 18 11.42 14.85 -5.74
N ILE A 19 10.28 14.37 -6.26
CA ILE A 19 10.12 13.00 -6.74
C ILE A 19 9.28 13.03 -8.01
N GLU A 20 9.90 12.80 -9.16
CA GLU A 20 9.21 12.62 -10.43
C GLU A 20 8.72 11.16 -10.58
N GLY A 21 7.48 10.97 -11.03
CA GLY A 21 6.94 9.64 -11.35
C GLY A 21 6.66 8.73 -10.14
N GLY A 22 6.70 9.28 -8.92
CA GLY A 22 6.45 8.51 -7.70
C GLY A 22 4.99 8.07 -7.58
N ASN A 23 4.76 6.85 -7.10
CA ASN A 23 3.43 6.27 -6.93
C ASN A 23 3.34 5.49 -5.62
N ILE A 24 2.27 5.71 -4.85
CA ILE A 24 1.89 4.83 -3.74
C ILE A 24 0.92 3.78 -4.27
N VAL A 25 1.25 2.50 -4.12
CA VAL A 25 0.37 1.39 -4.45
C VAL A 25 -0.25 0.83 -3.18
N VAL A 26 -1.59 0.78 -3.14
CA VAL A 26 -2.35 0.18 -2.04
C VAL A 26 -3.06 -1.06 -2.57
N ALA A 27 -2.70 -2.23 -2.04
CA ALA A 27 -3.25 -3.51 -2.47
C ALA A 27 -3.86 -4.28 -1.30
N ARG A 28 -4.95 -5.02 -1.54
CA ARG A 28 -5.52 -5.98 -0.59
C ARG A 28 -4.98 -7.37 -0.89
N LEU A 29 -4.41 -8.00 0.13
CA LEU A 29 -3.84 -9.33 0.07
C LEU A 29 -4.64 -10.29 0.96
N GLU A 30 -4.83 -11.53 0.51
CA GLU A 30 -5.30 -12.63 1.32
C GLU A 30 -4.11 -13.52 1.68
N MET A 31 -3.72 -13.56 2.95
CA MET A 31 -2.69 -14.49 3.42
C MET A 31 -3.35 -15.76 3.98
N PRO A 32 -2.93 -16.96 3.52
CA PRO A 32 -3.27 -18.20 4.20
C PRO A 32 -2.60 -18.23 5.57
N THR A 33 -3.25 -18.85 6.55
CA THR A 33 -2.64 -19.11 7.87
C THR A 33 -2.70 -20.59 8.20
N HIS A 34 -1.79 -21.05 9.06
CA HIS A 34 -1.65 -22.45 9.49
C HIS A 34 -2.94 -23.12 10.00
N LYS A 35 -4.00 -22.36 10.31
CA LYS A 35 -5.31 -22.87 10.78
C LYS A 35 -6.43 -22.78 9.73
N GLY A 36 -6.11 -22.67 8.44
CA GLY A 36 -7.11 -22.57 7.36
C GLY A 36 -7.90 -21.25 7.31
N LYS A 37 -7.65 -20.31 8.24
CA LYS A 37 -8.30 -19.01 8.26
C LYS A 37 -7.56 -18.04 7.34
N LYS A 38 -8.25 -17.47 6.36
CA LYS A 38 -7.70 -16.41 5.50
C LYS A 38 -7.62 -15.10 6.27
N LYS A 39 -6.44 -14.48 6.32
CA LYS A 39 -6.27 -13.12 6.88
C LYS A 39 -6.22 -12.11 5.76
N ASN A 40 -7.09 -11.09 5.86
CA ASN A 40 -7.06 -9.94 4.97
C ASN A 40 -6.03 -8.93 5.47
N ILE A 41 -5.12 -8.53 4.60
CA ILE A 41 -4.06 -7.57 4.86
C ILE A 41 -4.12 -6.49 3.77
N ILE A 42 -3.78 -5.26 4.13
CA ILE A 42 -3.55 -4.17 3.18
C ILE A 42 -2.04 -3.97 3.07
N SER A 43 -1.52 -4.01 1.86
CA SER A 43 -0.15 -3.64 1.53
C SER A 43 -0.15 -2.20 1.04
N ILE A 44 0.74 -1.38 1.59
CA ILE A 44 1.04 -0.04 1.08
C ILE A 44 2.51 -0.04 0.66
N SER A 45 2.79 0.29 -0.59
CA SER A 45 4.16 0.33 -1.12
C SER A 45 4.44 1.60 -1.90
N LEU A 46 5.68 2.07 -1.85
CA LEU A 46 6.16 3.20 -2.64
C LEU A 46 6.91 2.69 -3.88
N ASN A 47 6.57 3.21 -5.06
CA ASN A 47 7.25 2.94 -6.32
C ASN A 47 7.79 4.26 -6.90
N LEU A 48 9.06 4.30 -7.29
CA LEU A 48 9.74 5.49 -7.81
C LEU A 48 10.33 5.16 -9.18
N GLU A 49 10.02 5.95 -10.22
CA GLU A 49 10.46 5.68 -11.59
C GLU A 49 11.97 5.88 -11.79
N ASN A 50 12.54 6.93 -11.20
CA ASN A 50 13.96 7.26 -11.32
C ASN A 50 14.70 6.92 -10.03
N ASN A 51 15.06 5.64 -9.86
CA ASN A 51 15.98 5.24 -8.79
C ASN A 51 17.42 5.36 -9.34
N PRO A 52 18.21 6.38 -8.97
CA PRO A 52 19.63 6.36 -9.27
C PRO A 52 20.23 5.12 -8.62
N LYS A 53 21.11 4.42 -9.33
CA LYS A 53 21.74 3.13 -8.96
C LYS A 53 22.47 3.11 -7.60
N GLU A 54 22.41 4.17 -6.80
CA GLU A 54 23.07 4.33 -5.50
C GLU A 54 22.18 4.03 -4.28
N LEU A 55 20.85 3.96 -4.43
CA LEU A 55 19.98 3.47 -3.34
C LEU A 55 19.77 1.96 -3.46
N SER A 56 20.83 1.22 -3.14
CA SER A 56 20.66 -0.18 -2.78
C SER A 56 19.76 -0.26 -1.52
N HIS A 57 18.55 -0.82 -1.69
CA HIS A 57 17.53 -1.16 -0.68
C HIS A 57 16.60 -0.03 -0.18
N PRO A 58 15.38 -0.34 0.33
CA PRO A 58 14.54 -1.54 0.26
C PRO A 58 13.18 -1.27 -0.44
N GLU A 59 12.42 -2.30 -0.82
CA GLU A 59 10.98 -2.12 -1.10
C GLU A 59 10.30 -1.55 0.15
N TRP A 60 9.96 -0.26 0.14
CA TRP A 60 9.19 0.36 1.22
C TRP A 60 7.77 -0.19 1.18
N LYS A 61 7.56 -1.31 1.87
CA LYS A 61 6.30 -2.06 1.87
C LYS A 61 5.83 -2.27 3.30
N VAL A 62 4.68 -1.69 3.62
CA VAL A 62 4.03 -1.84 4.93
C VAL A 62 2.84 -2.78 4.79
N LEU A 63 2.81 -3.81 5.62
CA LEU A 63 1.71 -4.78 5.68
C LEU A 63 0.83 -4.50 6.91
N ILE A 64 -0.42 -4.15 6.67
CA ILE A 64 -1.38 -3.74 7.70
C ILE A 64 -2.51 -4.76 7.78
N PRO A 65 -2.67 -5.49 8.90
CA PRO A 65 -3.84 -6.33 9.10
C PRO A 65 -5.12 -5.50 9.00
N LYS A 66 -6.14 -5.99 8.28
CA LYS A 66 -7.41 -5.25 8.07
C LYS A 66 -8.03 -4.72 9.37
N ARG A 67 -7.90 -5.47 10.47
CA ARG A 67 -8.38 -5.08 11.81
C ARG A 67 -7.77 -3.78 12.36
N LYS A 68 -6.56 -3.42 11.91
CA LYS A 68 -5.80 -2.24 12.38
C LYS A 68 -5.96 -0.99 11.51
N VAL A 69 -6.63 -1.10 10.37
CA VAL A 69 -6.80 0.02 9.41
C VAL A 69 -7.53 1.21 10.03
N LYS A 70 -8.53 0.96 10.88
CA LYS A 70 -9.28 2.04 11.56
C LYS A 70 -8.40 2.81 12.55
N GLU A 71 -7.54 2.10 13.29
CA GLU A 71 -6.59 2.72 14.23
C GLU A 71 -5.55 3.55 13.46
N LEU A 72 -5.00 2.99 12.38
CA LEU A 72 -4.06 3.70 11.52
C LEU A 72 -4.68 4.98 10.94
N ARG A 73 -5.91 4.91 10.41
CA ARG A 73 -6.61 6.10 9.90
C ARG A 73 -6.78 7.18 10.96
N LYS A 74 -7.11 6.79 12.21
CA LYS A 74 -7.22 7.75 13.33
C LYS A 74 -5.88 8.38 13.67
N ALA A 75 -4.80 7.60 13.67
CA ALA A 75 -3.45 8.10 13.94
C ALA A 75 -2.99 9.08 12.85
N LEU A 76 -3.11 8.71 11.57
CA LEU A 76 -2.73 9.57 10.44
C LEU A 76 -3.53 10.87 10.42
N LYS A 77 -4.82 10.83 10.75
CA LYS A 77 -5.65 12.05 10.83
C LYS A 77 -5.14 13.05 11.88
N LYS A 78 -4.45 12.60 12.93
CA LYS A 78 -3.85 13.49 13.93
C LYS A 78 -2.52 14.12 13.46
N VAL A 79 -1.85 13.50 12.49
CA VAL A 79 -0.56 13.97 11.99
C VAL A 79 -0.75 14.95 10.83
N CYS A 80 -1.80 14.76 10.03
CA CYS A 80 -2.13 15.63 8.89
C CYS A 80 -2.99 16.85 9.27
N ASN A 81 -3.33 17.01 10.56
CA ASN A 81 -4.06 18.16 11.13
C ASN A 81 -3.10 18.96 12.00
#